data_AF-A0A933LPX0-F1
#
_entry.id   AF-A0A933LPX0-F1
#
_cell.length_a   1.000
_cell.length_b   1.000
_cell.length_c   1.000
_cell.angle_alpha   90.00
_cell.angle_beta   90.00
_cell.angle_gamma   90.00
#
_symmetry.space_group_name_H-M   'P 1'
#
loop_
_entity.id
_entity.type
_entity.pdbx_description
1 polymer ?
#
loop_
_entity_poly.entity_id
_entity_poly.type
_entity_poly.pdbx_seq_one_letter_code
_entity_poly.pdbx_strand_id
1 'polypeptide(L)'
;MTEAIPASRCLRCGRVVAPPVPFCPDHPAPMEPVSIDGYGDVVSFTTLHSPPEGFRSPLHLALVALDGGARLFCHGAGTRGIRVGSRVAVEAVDQVYYFSHLGLLDRARLFWHRAGDRGETVAAIVKSAAKRIWRRGDGGGT
;
A
#
# COMPACT_ATOMS: atom_id res chain seq x y z
N MET A 1 9.59 0.28 -8.36
CA MET A 1 9.37 1.73 -8.48
C MET A 1 7.88 1.85 -8.63
N THR A 2 7.18 2.21 -7.58
CA THR A 2 5.71 2.09 -7.55
C THR A 2 5.13 3.37 -8.06
N GLU A 3 4.18 3.27 -8.98
CA GLU A 3 3.66 4.41 -9.72
C GLU A 3 2.83 5.31 -8.81
N ALA A 4 2.99 6.62 -9.00
CA ALA A 4 2.22 7.61 -8.26
C ALA A 4 0.81 7.69 -8.83
N ILE A 5 -0.20 7.55 -7.99
CA ILE A 5 -1.60 7.61 -8.37
C ILE A 5 -2.06 9.08 -8.31
N PRO A 6 -2.55 9.65 -9.42
CA PRO A 6 -3.11 10.99 -9.41
C PRO A 6 -4.42 11.00 -8.63
N ALA A 7 -4.57 11.99 -7.76
CA ALA A 7 -5.73 12.20 -6.91
C ALA A 7 -6.01 13.71 -6.79
N SER A 8 -7.09 14.07 -6.08
CA SER A 8 -7.33 15.44 -5.66
C SER A 8 -7.62 15.51 -4.16
N ARG A 9 -7.21 16.60 -3.51
CA ARG A 9 -7.44 16.87 -2.09
C ARG A 9 -8.36 18.08 -1.92
N CYS A 10 -9.35 17.97 -1.05
CA CYS A 10 -10.22 19.10 -0.74
C CYS A 10 -9.50 20.08 0.19
N LEU A 11 -9.45 21.36 -0.21
CA LEU A 11 -8.85 22.43 0.60
C LEU A 11 -9.65 22.76 1.88
N ARG A 12 -10.91 22.32 1.97
CA ARG A 12 -11.79 22.59 3.11
C ARG A 12 -11.77 21.49 4.17
N CYS A 13 -11.90 20.22 3.75
CA CYS A 13 -12.03 19.09 4.68
C CYS A 13 -10.85 18.10 4.63
N GLY A 14 -9.89 18.30 3.74
CA GLY A 14 -8.73 17.43 3.59
C GLY A 14 -9.02 16.07 2.94
N ARG A 15 -10.26 15.77 2.54
CA ARG A 15 -10.61 14.52 1.87
C ARG A 15 -9.79 14.36 0.58
N VAL A 16 -9.19 13.19 0.40
CA VAL A 16 -8.49 12.79 -0.82
C VAL A 16 -9.38 11.85 -1.63
N VAL A 17 -9.50 12.12 -2.93
CA VAL A 17 -10.31 11.35 -3.89
C VAL A 17 -9.45 10.97 -5.09
N ALA A 18 -9.57 9.72 -5.53
CA ALA A 18 -9.00 9.22 -6.77
C ALA A 18 -10.12 8.49 -7.54
N PRO A 19 -10.26 8.66 -8.87
CA PRO A 19 -9.49 9.57 -9.74
C PRO A 19 -9.65 11.06 -9.38
N PRO A 20 -8.79 11.96 -9.89
CA PRO A 20 -8.86 13.39 -9.60
C PRO A 20 -10.19 13.99 -10.06
N VAL A 21 -10.81 14.77 -9.19
CA VAL A 21 -12.04 15.52 -9.48
C VAL A 21 -11.88 17.00 -9.11
N PRO A 22 -12.55 17.93 -9.83
CA PRO A 22 -12.39 19.37 -9.60
C PRO A 22 -13.09 19.90 -8.34
N PHE A 23 -14.13 19.22 -7.86
CA PHE A 23 -14.94 19.65 -6.71
C PHE A 23 -15.12 18.53 -5.70
N CYS A 24 -15.20 18.91 -4.42
CA CYS A 24 -15.39 17.95 -3.32
C CYS A 24 -16.80 17.34 -3.36
N PRO A 25 -16.94 16.02 -3.16
CA PRO A 25 -18.25 15.37 -3.13
C PRO A 25 -19.12 15.80 -1.93
N ASP A 26 -18.49 16.23 -0.82
CA ASP A 26 -19.21 16.61 0.40
C ASP A 26 -19.43 18.13 0.53
N HIS A 27 -18.67 18.93 -0.21
CA HIS A 27 -18.63 20.38 -0.04
C HIS A 27 -18.55 21.09 -1.39
N PRO A 28 -19.17 22.26 -1.57
CA PRO A 28 -18.99 23.10 -2.76
C PRO A 28 -17.64 23.83 -2.70
N ALA A 29 -16.54 23.08 -2.63
CA ALA A 29 -15.18 23.58 -2.53
C ALA A 29 -14.31 22.97 -3.64
N PRO A 30 -13.40 23.76 -4.23
CA PRO A 30 -12.45 23.25 -5.21
C PRO A 30 -11.50 22.23 -4.56
N MET A 31 -10.97 21.34 -5.39
CA MET A 31 -9.93 20.39 -4.97
C MET A 31 -8.60 20.70 -5.68
N GLU A 32 -7.51 20.52 -4.96
CA GLU A 32 -6.15 20.64 -5.50
C GLU A 32 -5.67 19.28 -6.03
N PRO A 33 -4.99 19.21 -7.19
CA PRO A 33 -4.35 17.98 -7.65
C PRO A 33 -3.24 17.55 -6.71
N VAL A 34 -3.19 16.26 -6.37
CA VAL A 34 -2.13 15.65 -5.56
C VAL A 34 -1.75 14.30 -6.15
N SER A 35 -0.56 13.83 -5.85
CA SER A 35 -0.13 12.46 -6.18
C SER A 35 0.06 11.67 -4.89
N ILE A 36 -0.46 10.45 -4.85
CA ILE A 36 -0.36 9.55 -3.70
C ILE A 36 0.30 8.23 -4.09
N ASP A 37 0.90 7.55 -3.13
CA ASP A 37 1.53 6.26 -3.38
C ASP A 37 0.49 5.20 -3.77
N GLY A 38 0.82 4.36 -4.76
CA GLY A 38 0.02 3.22 -5.19
C GLY A 38 0.03 2.05 -4.21
N TYR A 39 0.00 2.28 -2.90
CA TYR A 39 -0.08 1.23 -1.89
C TYR A 39 -1.33 1.36 -1.05
N GLY A 40 -1.93 0.21 -0.73
CA GLY A 40 -3.13 0.19 0.09
C GLY A 40 -3.52 -1.20 0.56
N ASP A 41 -4.66 -1.23 1.24
CA ASP A 41 -5.24 -2.43 1.81
C ASP A 41 -6.61 -2.72 1.19
N VAL A 42 -6.87 -3.99 0.91
CA VAL A 42 -8.15 -4.45 0.34
C VAL A 42 -9.26 -4.27 1.38
N VAL A 43 -10.23 -3.41 1.08
CA VAL A 43 -11.42 -3.17 1.93
C VAL A 43 -12.49 -4.23 1.66
N SER A 44 -12.71 -4.54 0.39
CA SER A 44 -13.65 -5.56 -0.06
C SER A 44 -13.20 -6.09 -1.40
N PHE A 45 -13.57 -7.34 -1.73
CA PHE A 45 -13.26 -7.94 -3.02
C PHE A 45 -14.36 -8.88 -3.46
N THR A 46 -14.42 -9.13 -4.76
CA THR A 46 -15.31 -10.12 -5.37
C THR A 46 -14.62 -10.82 -6.52
N THR A 47 -15.08 -12.04 -6.83
CA THR A 47 -14.63 -12.81 -7.98
C THR A 47 -15.81 -13.07 -8.89
N LEU A 48 -15.75 -12.50 -10.10
CA LEU A 48 -16.75 -12.69 -11.13
C LEU A 48 -16.37 -13.90 -11.98
N HIS A 49 -17.04 -15.03 -11.73
CA HIS A 49 -16.81 -16.29 -12.46
C HIS A 49 -17.42 -16.30 -13.87
N SER A 50 -18.38 -15.41 -14.14
CA SER A 50 -19.00 -15.23 -15.45
C SER A 50 -18.99 -13.75 -15.83
N PRO A 51 -17.82 -13.21 -16.25
CA PRO A 51 -17.70 -11.82 -16.64
C PRO A 51 -18.32 -11.55 -18.03
N PRO A 52 -18.65 -10.29 -18.34
CA PRO A 52 -19.12 -9.91 -19.68
C PRO A 52 -18.05 -10.15 -20.75
N GLU A 53 -18.46 -10.13 -22.01
CA GLU A 53 -17.56 -10.28 -23.16
C GLU A 53 -16.41 -9.27 -23.11
N GLY A 54 -15.22 -9.72 -23.55
CA GLY A 54 -13.99 -8.92 -23.48
C GLY A 54 -13.17 -9.09 -22.20
N PHE A 55 -13.72 -9.70 -21.14
CA PHE A 55 -12.99 -9.99 -19.91
C PHE A 55 -12.71 -11.49 -19.75
N ARG A 56 -11.52 -11.82 -19.22
CA ARG A 56 -11.16 -13.22 -18.92
C ARG A 56 -11.77 -13.66 -17.59
N SER A 57 -12.36 -14.85 -17.57
CA SER A 57 -12.82 -15.50 -16.34
C SER A 57 -11.68 -16.31 -15.69
N PRO A 58 -11.56 -16.32 -14.34
CA PRO A 58 -12.31 -15.47 -13.40
C PRO A 58 -11.75 -14.04 -13.34
N LEU A 59 -12.65 -13.05 -13.24
CA LEU A 59 -12.26 -11.65 -13.06
C LEU A 59 -12.30 -11.29 -11.58
N HIS A 60 -11.16 -10.91 -11.01
CA HIS A 60 -11.08 -10.45 -9.63
C HIS A 60 -11.20 -8.94 -9.56
N LEU A 61 -12.01 -8.45 -8.63
CA LEU A 61 -12.26 -7.03 -8.41
C LEU A 61 -12.07 -6.73 -6.93
N ALA A 62 -11.49 -5.57 -6.61
CA ALA A 62 -11.30 -5.15 -5.23
C ALA A 62 -11.50 -3.65 -5.06
N LEU A 63 -12.07 -3.26 -3.94
CA LEU A 63 -12.01 -1.91 -3.42
C LEU A 63 -10.79 -1.81 -2.52
N VAL A 64 -9.82 -0.97 -2.89
CA VAL A 64 -8.57 -0.77 -2.16
C VAL A 64 -8.59 0.60 -1.49
N ALA A 65 -8.31 0.64 -0.19
CA ALA A 65 -8.02 1.88 0.52
C ALA A 65 -6.53 2.17 0.44
N LEU A 66 -6.16 3.23 -0.27
CA LEU A 66 -4.78 3.67 -0.41
C LEU A 66 -4.32 4.37 0.87
N ASP A 67 -3.02 4.28 1.15
CA ASP A 67 -2.39 4.96 2.29
C ASP A 67 -2.55 6.48 2.23
N GLY A 68 -2.61 7.04 1.02
CA GLY A 68 -2.90 8.44 0.77
C GLY A 68 -4.35 8.87 1.08
N GLY A 69 -5.19 7.96 1.59
CA GLY A 69 -6.54 8.23 2.06
C GLY A 69 -7.65 8.07 1.00
N ALA A 70 -7.29 7.94 -0.27
CA ALA A 70 -8.24 7.66 -1.34
C ALA A 70 -8.69 6.18 -1.34
N ARG A 71 -9.81 5.90 -2.00
CA ARG A 71 -10.26 4.53 -2.29
C ARG A 71 -10.41 4.35 -3.77
N LEU A 72 -9.92 3.23 -4.29
CA LEU A 72 -9.99 2.90 -5.72
C LEU A 72 -10.63 1.55 -5.95
N PHE A 73 -11.38 1.47 -7.04
CA PHE A 73 -11.88 0.22 -7.58
C PHE A 73 -10.86 -0.35 -8.56
N CYS A 74 -10.38 -1.56 -8.30
CA CYS A 74 -9.23 -2.13 -8.98
C CYS A 74 -9.53 -3.55 -9.51
N HIS A 75 -8.90 -3.90 -10.64
CA HIS A 75 -8.91 -5.22 -11.26
C HIS A 75 -7.70 -6.04 -10.77
N GLY A 76 -7.92 -7.31 -10.46
CA GLY A 76 -6.88 -8.23 -10.01
C GLY A 76 -6.48 -9.20 -11.10
N ALA A 77 -5.19 -9.24 -11.44
CA ALA A 77 -4.64 -10.29 -12.31
C ALA A 77 -4.13 -11.46 -11.46
N GLY A 78 -4.79 -12.63 -11.53
CA GLY A 78 -4.28 -13.87 -10.94
C GLY A 78 -4.20 -13.89 -9.40
N THR A 79 -5.17 -13.29 -8.71
CA THR A 79 -5.10 -13.04 -7.26
C THR A 79 -5.64 -14.20 -6.42
N ARG A 80 -4.90 -15.32 -6.41
CA ARG A 80 -5.16 -16.43 -5.48
C ARG A 80 -4.81 -16.02 -4.05
N GLY A 81 -5.74 -16.23 -3.12
CA GLY A 81 -5.49 -16.03 -1.68
C GLY A 81 -5.70 -14.61 -1.17
N ILE A 82 -6.34 -13.74 -1.94
CA ILE A 82 -6.73 -12.41 -1.46
C ILE A 82 -7.77 -12.50 -0.35
N ARG A 83 -7.61 -11.62 0.64
CA ARG A 83 -8.51 -11.45 1.78
C ARG A 83 -8.71 -9.96 2.05
N VAL A 84 -9.80 -9.62 2.72
CA VAL A 84 -9.94 -8.27 3.31
C VAL A 84 -8.76 -8.01 4.24
N GLY A 85 -8.20 -6.80 4.17
CA GLY A 85 -6.97 -6.39 4.84
C GLY A 85 -5.68 -6.85 4.17
N SER A 86 -5.75 -7.49 2.99
CA SER A 86 -4.53 -7.83 2.23
C SER A 86 -3.86 -6.57 1.71
N ARG A 87 -2.55 -6.50 1.90
CA ARG A 87 -1.72 -5.42 1.37
C ARG A 87 -1.46 -5.61 -0.12
N VAL A 88 -1.72 -4.58 -0.91
CA VAL A 88 -1.59 -4.62 -2.37
C VAL A 88 -0.88 -3.37 -2.89
N ALA A 89 -0.25 -3.51 -4.06
CA ALA A 89 0.17 -2.39 -4.88
C ALA A 89 -0.89 -2.14 -5.96
N VAL A 90 -1.08 -0.88 -6.33
CA VAL A 90 -2.01 -0.41 -7.36
C VAL A 90 -1.23 0.30 -8.46
N GLU A 91 -1.54 -0.05 -9.70
CA GLU A 91 -0.95 0.53 -10.91
C GLU A 91 -2.09 1.01 -11.83
N ALA A 92 -1.88 2.12 -12.52
CA ALA A 92 -2.88 2.70 -13.42
C ALA A 92 -2.46 2.47 -14.88
N VAL A 93 -3.28 1.77 -15.65
CA VAL A 93 -3.05 1.51 -17.08
C VAL A 93 -4.31 1.89 -17.85
N ASP A 94 -4.21 2.84 -18.77
CA ASP A 94 -5.33 3.29 -19.62
C ASP A 94 -6.62 3.63 -18.84
N GLN A 95 -6.49 4.37 -17.73
CA GLN A 95 -7.59 4.72 -16.80
C GLN A 95 -8.19 3.54 -16.03
N VAL A 96 -7.64 2.33 -16.16
CA VAL A 96 -8.00 1.16 -15.39
C VAL A 96 -6.97 0.93 -14.29
N TYR A 97 -7.44 0.73 -13.06
CA TYR A 97 -6.56 0.47 -11.92
C TYR A 97 -6.44 -1.03 -11.73
N TYR A 98 -5.20 -1.53 -11.70
CA TYR A 98 -4.89 -2.91 -11.41
C TYR A 98 -4.28 -3.02 -10.04
N PHE A 99 -4.56 -4.11 -9.33
CA PHE A 99 -3.89 -4.42 -8.08
C PHE A 99 -3.13 -5.75 -8.16
N SER A 100 -1.99 -5.81 -7.50
CA SER A 100 -1.16 -6.99 -7.38
C SER A 100 -0.83 -7.30 -5.93
N HIS A 101 -0.69 -8.59 -5.62
CA HIS A 101 -0.25 -9.02 -4.29
C HIS A 101 1.21 -8.61 -4.08
N LEU A 102 1.49 -8.00 -2.93
CA LEU A 102 2.86 -7.73 -2.52
C LEU A 102 3.54 -9.03 -2.07
N GLY A 103 4.73 -9.29 -2.62
CA GLY A 103 5.56 -10.41 -2.21
C GLY A 103 6.02 -10.29 -0.76
N LEU A 104 6.53 -11.39 -0.19
CA LEU A 104 6.97 -11.43 1.21
C LEU A 104 8.06 -10.38 1.52
N LEU A 105 8.97 -10.14 0.57
CA LEU A 105 10.04 -9.15 0.67
C LEU A 105 9.51 -7.70 0.61
N ASP A 106 8.51 -7.43 -0.23
CA ASP A 106 7.89 -6.10 -0.33
C ASP A 106 7.10 -5.78 0.95
N ARG A 107 6.44 -6.79 1.52
CA ARG A 107 5.79 -6.68 2.84
C ARG A 107 6.81 -6.40 3.96
N ALA A 108 7.98 -7.04 3.93
CA ALA A 108 9.05 -6.78 4.88
C ALA A 108 9.60 -5.35 4.73
N ARG A 109 9.84 -4.87 3.50
CA ARG A 109 10.31 -3.49 3.26
C ARG A 109 9.30 -2.44 3.72
N LEU A 110 8.00 -2.64 3.47
CA LEU A 110 6.94 -1.76 3.98
C LEU A 110 6.90 -1.73 5.52
N PHE A 111 7.11 -2.87 6.17
CA PHE A 111 7.18 -2.95 7.63
C PHE A 111 8.35 -2.10 8.18
N TRP A 112 9.48 -2.06 7.47
CA TRP A 112 10.65 -1.28 7.87
C TRP A 112 10.46 0.22 7.63
N HIS A 113 9.78 0.62 6.55
CA HIS A 113 9.40 2.02 6.34
C HIS A 113 8.47 2.55 7.44
N ARG A 114 7.53 1.73 7.94
CA ARG A 114 6.63 2.11 9.04
C ARG A 114 7.30 2.01 10.43
N ALA A 115 8.27 1.12 10.61
CA ALA A 115 9.03 0.99 11.85
C ALA A 115 10.12 2.07 12.03
N GLY A 116 10.32 2.95 11.05
CA GLY A 116 11.23 4.10 11.13
C GLY A 116 10.94 5.05 12.30
N ASP A 117 9.75 4.99 12.90
CA ASP A 117 9.36 5.77 14.09
C ASP A 117 9.63 5.04 15.43
N ARG A 118 10.08 3.77 15.38
CA ARG A 118 10.44 2.91 16.53
C ARG A 118 11.83 2.28 16.39
N GLY A 119 12.64 2.78 15.45
CA GLY A 119 13.94 2.21 15.06
C GLY A 119 15.04 2.35 16.13
N GLU A 120 14.89 3.28 17.07
CA GLU A 120 15.90 3.52 18.11
C GLU A 120 16.03 2.32 19.07
N THR A 121 14.91 1.66 19.39
CA THR A 121 14.90 0.55 20.36
C THR A 121 15.57 -0.71 19.81
N VAL A 122 15.35 -1.03 18.53
CA VAL A 122 15.90 -2.25 17.92
C VAL A 122 17.40 -2.11 17.65
N ALA A 123 17.85 -0.93 17.19
CA ALA A 123 19.27 -0.64 17.02
C ALA A 123 20.02 -0.71 18.36
N ALA A 124 19.41 -0.24 19.45
CA ALA A 124 19.96 -0.35 20.80
C ALA A 124 20.07 -1.81 21.27
N ILE A 125 19.05 -2.64 21.01
CA ILE A 125 19.08 -4.08 21.37
C ILE A 125 20.19 -4.80 20.60
N VAL A 126 20.32 -4.58 19.29
CA VAL A 126 21.37 -5.22 18.47
C VAL A 126 22.77 -4.76 18.89
N LYS A 127 22.99 -3.45 19.12
CA LYS A 127 24.26 -2.94 19.64
C LYS A 127 24.60 -3.52 21.02
N SER A 128 23.61 -3.72 21.89
CA SER A 128 23.83 -4.32 23.21
C SER A 128 24.24 -5.79 23.12
N ALA A 129 23.65 -6.55 22.19
CA ALA A 129 23.99 -7.96 21.97
C ALA A 129 25.38 -8.11 21.34
N ALA A 130 25.70 -7.30 20.33
CA ALA A 130 27.02 -7.27 19.70
C ALA A 130 28.13 -6.90 20.71
N LYS A 131 27.89 -5.88 21.56
CA LYS A 131 28.85 -5.49 22.61
C LYS A 131 29.03 -6.57 23.68
N ARG A 132 27.98 -7.34 24.00
CA ARG A 132 28.05 -8.45 24.96
C ARG A 132 28.81 -9.66 24.41
N ILE A 133 28.73 -9.91 23.10
CA ILE A 133 29.50 -10.95 22.41
C ILE A 133 30.99 -10.55 22.33
N TRP A 134 31.28 -9.29 22.01
CA TRP A 134 32.67 -8.80 21.90
C TRP A 134 33.42 -8.83 23.24
N ARG A 135 32.75 -8.47 24.34
CA ARG A 135 33.34 -8.50 25.70
C ARG A 135 33.64 -9.90 26.24
N ARG A 136 33.17 -10.97 25.58
CA ARG A 136 33.42 -12.36 25.96
C ARG A 136 34.56 -13.00 25.16
N GLY A 137 35.09 -12.31 24.14
CA GLY A 137 36.21 -12.78 23.32
C GLY A 137 37.61 -12.40 23.84
N ASP A 138 37.73 -11.33 24.61
CA ASP A 138 39.04 -10.80 25.07
C ASP A 138 39.41 -11.26 26.48
N GLY A 139 39.47 -12.58 26.71
CA GLY A 139 39.72 -13.13 28.04
C GLY A 139 40.35 -14.52 28.08
N GLY A 140 41.28 -14.84 27.18
CA GLY A 140 41.97 -16.13 27.16
C GLY A 140 43.39 -16.03 26.64
N GLY A 141 44.30 -15.50 27.46
CA GLY A 141 45.74 -15.53 27.21
C GLY A 141 46.49 -15.78 28.52
N THR A 142 46.86 -17.04 28.74
CA THR A 142 48.02 -17.50 29.53
C THR A 142 48.44 -18.85 28.97
#